data_AF-A0AA39JN90-F1
#
_entry.id   AF-A0AA39JN90-F1
#
_cell.length_a   1.000
_cell.length_b   1.000
_cell.length_c   1.000
_cell.angle_alpha   90.00
_cell.angle_beta   90.00
_cell.angle_gamma   90.00
#
_symmetry.space_group_name_H-M   'P 1'
#
loop_
_entity.id
_entity.type
_entity.pdbx_description
1 polymer ?
#
loop_
_entity_poly.entity_id
_entity_poly.type
_entity_poly.pdbx_seq_one_letter_code
_entity_poly.pdbx_strand_id
1 'polypeptide(L)'
;MVSRKLMGVWACLDVFLLAAGVVSLALSLVWRAPNILMNMVLSNSDLTAGTVLAVALLVTFAISIAAVVQRNHVTIGIIVIGSFVWFFTLHERANFHDVWVRQSAANRISIQDRFNCCGYFNATDNQEIGGNHCTQSQVDFLNTLDAAADNNAKFFCVTPITAFADMTLNNIFTYVYGFMAIVLCLLLASLCVINKRKEEERFKKIDVKRGGRGFV
;
A
#
# COMPACT_ATOMS: atom_id res chain seq x y z
N MET A 1 23.75 -28.81 -10.23
CA MET A 1 24.08 -27.67 -9.34
C MET A 1 23.18 -26.52 -9.72
N VAL A 2 22.60 -25.81 -8.73
CA VAL A 2 21.73 -24.67 -9.03
C VAL A 2 22.51 -23.65 -9.84
N SER A 3 21.95 -23.21 -10.97
CA SER A 3 22.64 -22.27 -11.88
C SER A 3 22.97 -20.97 -11.14
N ARG A 4 24.21 -20.46 -11.32
CA ARG A 4 24.63 -19.16 -10.75
C ARG A 4 23.70 -18.02 -11.18
N LYS A 5 23.17 -18.09 -12.41
CA LYS A 5 22.20 -17.10 -12.93
C LYS A 5 20.89 -17.15 -12.15
N LEU A 6 20.38 -18.34 -11.85
CA LEU A 6 19.14 -18.53 -11.09
C LEU A 6 19.29 -18.03 -9.64
N MET A 7 20.43 -18.35 -9.00
CA MET A 7 20.74 -17.83 -7.66
C MET A 7 20.90 -16.31 -7.65
N GLY A 8 21.49 -15.73 -8.69
CA GLY A 8 21.63 -14.27 -8.82
C GLY A 8 20.28 -13.55 -8.96
N VAL A 9 19.38 -14.08 -9.80
CA VAL A 9 18.02 -13.52 -9.95
C VAL A 9 17.24 -13.65 -8.65
N TRP A 10 17.30 -14.80 -7.99
CA TRP A 10 16.66 -15.01 -6.70
C TRP A 10 17.14 -14.01 -5.64
N ALA A 11 18.46 -13.82 -5.52
CA ALA A 11 19.04 -12.86 -4.57
C ALA A 11 18.63 -11.41 -4.87
N CYS A 12 18.55 -11.04 -6.16
CA CYS A 12 18.09 -9.71 -6.57
C CYS A 12 16.62 -9.47 -6.15
N LEU A 13 15.74 -10.44 -6.40
CA LEU A 13 14.33 -10.37 -5.99
C LEU A 13 14.17 -10.30 -4.46
N ASP A 14 15.04 -10.99 -3.73
CA ASP A 14 15.05 -10.99 -2.27
C ASP A 14 15.45 -9.62 -1.69
N VAL A 15 16.44 -8.95 -2.30
CA VAL A 15 16.81 -7.57 -1.95
C VAL A 15 15.67 -6.59 -2.27
N PHE A 16 14.96 -6.78 -3.39
CA PHE A 16 13.78 -5.97 -3.68
C PHE A 16 12.65 -6.18 -2.69
N LEU A 17 12.45 -7.40 -2.19
CA LEU A 17 11.49 -7.68 -1.12
C LEU A 17 11.87 -6.96 0.17
N LEU A 18 13.16 -6.98 0.55
CA LEU A 18 13.67 -6.23 1.70
C LEU A 18 13.41 -4.73 1.54
N ALA A 19 13.75 -4.17 0.37
CA ALA A 19 13.52 -2.75 0.08
C ALA A 19 12.03 -2.38 0.17
N ALA A 20 11.14 -3.22 -0.38
CA ALA A 20 9.69 -3.04 -0.27
C ALA A 20 9.21 -3.03 1.18
N GLY A 21 9.70 -3.98 2.00
CA GLY A 21 9.39 -4.03 3.44
C GLY A 21 9.87 -2.79 4.19
N VAL A 22 11.10 -2.34 3.96
CA VAL A 22 11.67 -1.14 4.61
C VAL A 22 10.92 0.13 4.19
N VAL A 23 10.66 0.32 2.90
CA VAL A 23 9.92 1.48 2.38
C VAL A 23 8.51 1.51 2.94
N SER A 24 7.80 0.37 2.93
CA SER A 24 6.45 0.28 3.51
C SER A 24 6.45 0.63 4.99
N LEU A 25 7.43 0.14 5.77
CA LEU A 25 7.54 0.45 7.19
C LEU A 25 7.82 1.94 7.43
N ALA A 26 8.77 2.51 6.68
CA ALA A 26 9.13 3.91 6.78
C ALA A 26 7.94 4.82 6.47
N LEU A 27 7.20 4.55 5.39
CA LEU A 27 6.01 5.33 5.02
C LEU A 27 4.90 5.21 6.08
N SER A 28 4.66 4.01 6.62
CA SER A 28 3.68 3.82 7.70
C SER A 28 4.06 4.54 9.01
N LEU A 29 5.35 4.81 9.24
CA LEU A 29 5.81 5.59 10.39
C LEU A 29 5.77 7.09 10.13
N VAL A 30 6.26 7.54 8.97
CA VAL A 30 6.31 8.97 8.60
C VAL A 30 4.90 9.54 8.46
N TRP A 31 3.96 8.78 7.89
CA TRP A 31 2.57 9.23 7.72
C TRP A 31 1.72 9.18 9.00
N ARG A 32 2.25 8.68 10.12
CA ARG A 32 1.65 8.89 11.45
C ARG A 32 1.91 10.29 11.99
N ALA A 33 2.83 11.06 11.39
CA ALA A 33 3.05 12.44 11.77
C ALA A 33 1.78 13.28 11.51
N PRO A 34 1.41 14.20 12.42
CA PRO A 34 0.15 14.93 12.34
C PRO A 34 0.10 15.79 11.07
N ASN A 35 -0.72 15.37 10.11
CA ASN A 35 -0.99 16.08 8.87
C ASN A 35 -2.50 16.07 8.63
N ILE A 36 -3.13 17.25 8.63
CA ILE A 36 -4.59 17.39 8.57
C ILE A 36 -5.17 16.66 7.35
N LEU A 37 -4.60 16.89 6.16
CA LEU A 37 -5.03 16.23 4.92
C LEU A 37 -4.76 14.73 4.91
N MET A 38 -3.57 14.32 5.36
CA MET A 38 -3.20 12.91 5.32
C MET A 38 -4.05 12.09 6.29
N ASN A 39 -4.35 12.63 7.47
CA ASN A 39 -5.21 11.99 8.47
C ASN A 39 -6.68 11.92 8.03
N MET A 40 -7.08 12.70 7.03
CA MET A 40 -8.39 12.56 6.40
C MET A 40 -8.42 11.44 5.35
N VAL A 41 -7.28 11.15 4.72
CA VAL A 41 -7.16 10.16 3.63
C VAL A 41 -6.74 8.79 4.14
N LEU A 42 -5.87 8.74 5.15
CA LEU A 42 -5.34 7.54 5.77
C LEU A 42 -5.72 7.53 7.25
N SER A 43 -6.48 6.53 7.66
CA SER A 43 -6.83 6.31 9.06
C SER A 43 -5.70 5.58 9.80
N ASN A 44 -5.79 5.57 11.14
CA ASN A 44 -4.87 4.78 11.97
C ASN A 44 -4.95 3.28 11.66
N SER A 45 -6.12 2.78 11.22
CA SER A 45 -6.29 1.39 10.78
C SER A 45 -5.46 1.09 9.55
N ASP A 46 -5.41 1.99 8.55
CA ASP A 46 -4.70 1.72 7.29
C ASP A 46 -3.20 1.85 7.46
N LEU A 47 -2.76 2.83 8.27
CA LEU A 47 -1.37 2.91 8.69
C LEU A 47 -0.95 1.67 9.47
N THR A 48 -1.84 1.10 10.28
CA THR A 48 -1.58 -0.17 10.99
C THR A 48 -1.53 -1.35 10.01
N ALA A 49 -2.46 -1.44 9.07
CA ALA A 49 -2.44 -2.45 8.01
C ALA A 49 -1.14 -2.37 7.18
N GLY A 50 -0.69 -1.15 6.86
CA GLY A 50 0.60 -0.89 6.21
C GLY A 50 1.78 -1.37 7.05
N THR A 51 1.79 -1.15 8.36
CA THR A 51 2.84 -1.71 9.25
C THR A 51 2.81 -3.24 9.28
N VAL A 52 1.63 -3.86 9.32
CA VAL A 52 1.48 -5.33 9.32
C VAL A 52 2.01 -5.90 8.02
N LEU A 53 1.67 -5.29 6.89
CA LEU A 53 2.20 -5.67 5.57
C LEU A 53 3.73 -5.56 5.55
N ALA A 54 4.28 -4.44 6.02
CA ALA A 54 5.72 -4.22 6.05
C ALA A 54 6.46 -5.29 6.87
N VAL A 55 5.96 -5.59 8.07
CA VAL A 55 6.50 -6.65 8.92
C VAL A 55 6.40 -8.01 8.22
N ALA A 56 5.28 -8.32 7.57
CA ALA A 56 5.12 -9.56 6.81
C ALA A 56 6.15 -9.69 5.67
N LEU A 57 6.43 -8.60 4.94
CA LEU A 57 7.45 -8.61 3.88
C LEU A 57 8.87 -8.82 4.44
N LEU A 58 9.21 -8.16 5.55
CA LEU A 58 10.52 -8.32 6.22
C LEU A 58 10.70 -9.73 6.80
N VAL A 59 9.65 -10.30 7.40
CA VAL A 59 9.66 -11.68 7.88
C VAL A 59 9.77 -12.65 6.70
N THR A 60 9.09 -12.39 5.58
CA THR A 60 9.21 -13.21 4.37
C THR A 60 10.63 -13.21 3.83
N PHE A 61 11.31 -12.06 3.84
CA PHE A 61 12.74 -11.95 3.51
C PHE A 61 13.65 -12.74 4.47
N ALA A 62 13.39 -12.71 5.77
CA ALA A 62 14.16 -13.51 6.72
C ALA A 62 13.96 -15.02 6.47
N ILE A 63 12.71 -15.43 6.19
CA ILE A 63 12.35 -16.81 5.89
C ILE A 63 12.94 -17.27 4.56
N SER A 64 12.96 -16.43 3.52
CA SER A 64 13.51 -16.79 2.20
C SER A 64 15.01 -17.10 2.30
N ILE A 65 15.77 -16.29 3.05
CA ILE A 65 17.18 -16.56 3.36
C ILE A 65 17.32 -17.88 4.11
N ALA A 66 16.54 -18.06 5.19
CA ALA A 66 16.58 -19.27 6.00
C ALA A 66 16.25 -20.53 5.16
N ALA A 67 15.26 -20.47 4.29
CA ALA A 67 14.84 -21.56 3.41
C ALA A 67 15.87 -21.91 2.33
N VAL A 68 16.69 -20.95 1.89
CA VAL A 68 17.80 -21.22 0.96
C VAL A 68 19.01 -21.80 1.68
N VAL A 69 19.27 -21.40 2.93
CA VAL A 69 20.36 -21.92 3.77
C VAL A 69 20.04 -23.31 4.30
N GLN A 70 18.80 -23.55 4.75
CA GLN A 70 18.35 -24.83 5.30
C GLN A 70 17.75 -25.71 4.19
N ARG A 71 18.23 -26.96 4.06
CA ARG A 71 17.77 -27.89 3.00
C ARG A 71 16.38 -28.51 3.24
N ASN A 72 15.74 -28.29 4.39
CA ASN A 72 14.59 -29.10 4.81
C ASN A 72 13.34 -28.26 5.12
N HIS A 73 12.39 -28.30 4.17
CA HIS A 73 10.94 -28.06 4.21
C HIS A 73 10.29 -26.73 4.67
N VAL A 74 9.26 -26.38 3.87
CA VAL A 74 8.02 -25.60 4.09
C VAL A 74 8.04 -24.10 3.77
N THR A 75 7.41 -23.76 2.63
CA THR A 75 6.88 -22.42 2.32
C THR A 75 5.39 -22.55 1.99
N ILE A 76 4.51 -22.51 3.00
CA ILE A 76 3.04 -22.54 2.82
C ILE A 76 2.37 -21.24 3.36
N GLY A 77 3.10 -20.34 4.02
CA GLY A 77 2.49 -19.25 4.81
C GLY A 77 2.11 -17.93 4.11
N ILE A 78 2.26 -17.76 2.79
CA ILE A 78 2.30 -16.41 2.19
C ILE A 78 0.94 -15.89 1.63
N ILE A 79 -0.06 -16.75 1.43
CA ILE A 79 -1.27 -16.36 0.66
C ILE A 79 -2.34 -15.63 1.50
N VAL A 80 -2.45 -15.92 2.81
CA VAL A 80 -3.58 -15.45 3.64
C VAL A 80 -3.53 -13.95 3.96
N ILE A 81 -2.33 -13.39 4.10
CA ILE A 81 -2.13 -12.00 4.53
C ILE A 81 -2.49 -11.00 3.41
N GLY A 82 -2.21 -11.36 2.15
CA GLY A 82 -2.47 -10.48 0.99
C GLY A 82 -3.96 -10.22 0.74
N SER A 83 -4.81 -11.24 0.91
CA SER A 83 -6.25 -11.11 0.69
C SER A 83 -6.95 -10.28 1.76
N PHE A 84 -6.46 -10.30 3.00
CA PHE A 84 -7.02 -9.49 4.09
C PHE A 84 -6.79 -7.99 3.85
N VAL A 85 -5.58 -7.60 3.45
CA VAL A 85 -5.23 -6.19 3.17
C VAL A 85 -6.03 -5.62 1.98
N TRP A 86 -6.28 -6.43 0.95
CA TRP A 86 -7.08 -6.04 -0.23
C TRP A 86 -8.57 -5.79 0.09
N PHE A 87 -9.15 -6.51 1.05
CA PHE A 87 -10.58 -6.37 1.38
C PHE A 87 -10.88 -5.07 2.16
N PHE A 88 -10.01 -4.69 3.11
CA PHE A 88 -10.21 -3.47 3.90
C PHE A 88 -10.01 -2.19 3.09
N THR A 89 -9.22 -2.23 2.02
CA THR A 89 -8.92 -1.06 1.18
C THR A 89 -10.07 -0.63 0.26
N LEU A 90 -11.09 -1.47 0.06
CA LEU A 90 -12.22 -1.17 -0.82
C LEU A 90 -13.35 -0.36 -0.14
N HIS A 91 -13.42 -0.34 1.20
CA HIS A 91 -14.57 0.23 1.90
C HIS A 91 -14.39 1.69 2.36
N GLU A 92 -13.19 2.25 2.21
CA GLU A 92 -12.82 3.50 2.87
C GLU A 92 -13.32 4.78 2.15
N ARG A 93 -13.47 4.75 0.82
CA ARG A 93 -13.91 5.93 0.04
C ARG A 93 -15.32 6.44 0.38
N ALA A 94 -16.17 5.61 1.01
CA ALA A 94 -17.56 5.95 1.25
C ALA A 94 -17.79 6.96 2.40
N ASN A 95 -16.78 7.23 3.25
CA ASN A 95 -17.00 7.92 4.54
C ASN A 95 -16.21 9.23 4.70
N PHE A 96 -15.69 9.85 3.63
CA PHE A 96 -14.94 11.11 3.75
C PHE A 96 -15.79 12.27 4.31
N HIS A 97 -17.11 12.26 4.09
CA HIS A 97 -18.02 13.22 4.72
C HIS A 97 -18.07 13.05 6.24
N ASP A 98 -18.16 11.82 6.75
CA ASP A 98 -18.13 11.57 8.20
C ASP A 98 -16.81 12.01 8.84
N VAL A 99 -15.70 11.90 8.11
CA VAL A 99 -14.40 12.39 8.58
C VAL A 99 -14.37 13.92 8.59
N TRP A 100 -14.97 14.57 7.59
CA TRP A 100 -15.11 16.03 7.52
C TRP A 100 -15.90 16.61 8.69
N VAL A 101 -17.08 16.06 8.98
CA VAL A 101 -17.95 16.54 10.07
C VAL A 101 -17.26 16.42 11.44
N ARG A 102 -16.40 15.40 11.61
CA ARG A 102 -15.63 15.19 12.84
C ARG A 102 -14.42 16.11 13.01
N GLN A 103 -14.03 16.88 11.99
CA GLN A 103 -12.93 17.84 12.12
C GLN A 103 -13.33 19.04 12.99
N SER A 104 -12.36 19.59 13.72
CA SER A 104 -12.52 20.85 14.45
C SER A 104 -12.74 22.02 13.48
N ALA A 105 -13.36 23.10 13.98
CA ALA A 105 -13.60 24.30 13.17
C ALA A 105 -12.29 24.90 12.60
N ALA A 106 -11.23 24.94 13.41
CA ALA A 106 -9.92 25.41 12.98
C ALA A 106 -9.32 24.56 11.85
N ASN A 107 -9.48 23.24 11.90
CA ASN A 107 -9.00 22.34 10.84
C ASN A 107 -9.81 22.53 9.56
N ARG A 108 -11.13 22.70 9.66
CA ARG A 108 -12.00 22.96 8.50
C ARG A 108 -11.62 24.26 7.81
N ILE A 109 -11.42 25.35 8.55
CA ILE A 109 -10.92 26.63 8.00
C ILE A 109 -9.58 26.44 7.29
N SER A 110 -8.64 25.71 7.90
CA SER A 110 -7.34 25.44 7.28
C SER A 110 -7.46 24.65 5.96
N ILE A 111 -8.40 23.70 5.88
CA ILE A 111 -8.64 22.93 4.65
C ILE A 111 -9.33 23.81 3.58
N GLN A 112 -10.31 24.61 3.99
CA GLN A 112 -11.03 25.55 3.12
C GLN A 112 -10.07 26.57 2.49
N ASP A 113 -9.16 27.15 3.29
CA ASP A 113 -8.14 28.08 2.79
C ASP A 113 -7.11 27.39 1.90
N ARG A 114 -6.75 26.12 2.20
CA ARG A 114 -5.77 25.37 1.42
C ARG A 114 -6.28 25.00 0.02
N PHE A 115 -7.56 24.67 -0.09
CA PHE A 115 -8.16 24.25 -1.37
C PHE A 115 -9.02 25.34 -2.03
N ASN A 116 -9.13 26.53 -1.42
CA ASN A 116 -10.00 27.62 -1.89
C ASN A 116 -11.44 27.13 -2.13
N CYS A 117 -12.01 26.46 -1.13
CA CYS A 117 -13.34 25.86 -1.20
C CYS A 117 -14.17 26.20 0.05
N CYS A 118 -15.50 26.12 -0.06
CA CYS A 118 -16.41 26.40 1.05
C CYS A 118 -17.54 25.38 1.17
N GLY A 119 -17.72 24.84 2.39
CA GLY A 119 -18.64 23.74 2.64
C GLY A 119 -18.22 22.44 1.94
N TYR A 120 -18.81 21.31 2.32
CA TYR A 120 -18.40 20.02 1.79
C TYR A 120 -19.10 19.64 0.48
N PHE A 121 -20.41 19.34 0.52
CA PHE A 121 -21.21 19.07 -0.68
C PHE A 121 -21.83 20.34 -1.30
N ASN A 122 -22.11 21.33 -0.45
CA ASN A 122 -22.64 22.64 -0.85
C ASN A 122 -22.17 23.69 0.17
N ALA A 123 -22.45 24.97 -0.09
CA ALA A 123 -21.99 26.08 0.75
C ALA A 123 -22.60 26.14 2.16
N THR A 124 -23.67 25.36 2.42
CA THR A 124 -24.34 25.26 3.74
C THR A 124 -24.06 23.95 4.49
N ASP A 125 -23.26 23.06 3.90
CA ASP A 125 -22.92 21.77 4.49
C ASP A 125 -21.63 21.87 5.31
N ASN A 126 -21.79 22.04 6.62
CA ASN A 126 -20.72 22.05 7.62
C ASN A 126 -19.58 23.05 7.30
N GLN A 127 -19.93 24.17 6.67
CA GLN A 127 -19.04 25.29 6.41
C GLN A 127 -18.65 25.96 7.71
N GLU A 128 -17.37 26.27 7.84
CA GLU A 128 -16.88 27.19 8.85
C GLU A 128 -16.61 28.53 8.18
N ILE A 129 -17.20 29.58 8.75
CA ILE A 129 -17.05 30.96 8.26
C ILE A 129 -15.88 31.57 9.02
N GLY A 130 -14.80 31.87 8.30
CA GLY A 130 -13.53 32.30 8.86
C GLY A 130 -12.37 32.00 7.93
N GLY A 131 -11.17 32.47 8.29
CA GLY A 131 -9.98 32.34 7.44
C GLY A 131 -9.93 33.38 6.33
N ASN A 132 -9.19 33.07 5.26
CA ASN A 132 -8.95 33.99 4.15
C ASN A 132 -9.91 33.80 2.97
N HIS A 133 -10.50 32.61 2.82
CA HIS A 133 -11.32 32.27 1.64
C HIS A 133 -12.83 32.19 1.94
N CYS A 134 -13.24 31.47 2.98
CA CYS A 134 -14.65 31.34 3.37
C CYS A 134 -15.15 32.55 4.17
N THR A 135 -15.37 33.66 3.48
CA THR A 135 -16.06 34.84 4.03
C THR A 135 -17.57 34.72 3.85
N GLN A 136 -18.35 35.50 4.62
CA GLN A 136 -19.80 35.52 4.49
C GLN A 136 -20.24 35.85 3.04
N SER A 137 -19.60 36.82 2.40
CA SER A 137 -19.89 37.18 1.01
C SER A 137 -19.59 36.04 0.02
N GLN A 138 -18.56 35.24 0.32
CA GLN A 138 -18.22 34.07 -0.49
C GLN A 138 -19.31 33.00 -0.39
N VAL A 139 -19.77 32.71 0.84
CA VAL A 139 -20.85 31.75 1.09
C VAL A 139 -22.14 32.19 0.40
N ASP A 140 -22.50 33.47 0.49
CA ASP A 140 -23.70 34.03 -0.14
C ASP A 140 -23.63 33.89 -1.68
N PHE A 141 -22.47 34.12 -2.28
CA PHE A 141 -22.25 33.87 -3.72
C PHE A 141 -22.37 32.38 -4.07
N LEU A 142 -21.70 31.50 -3.31
CA LEU A 142 -21.70 30.06 -3.58
C LEU A 142 -23.09 29.43 -3.43
N ASN A 143 -23.96 29.98 -2.57
CA ASN A 143 -25.36 29.58 -2.46
C ASN A 143 -26.19 29.85 -3.73
N THR A 144 -25.71 30.73 -4.62
CA THR A 144 -26.37 30.96 -5.93
C THR A 144 -25.93 29.97 -7.00
N LEU A 145 -24.88 29.19 -6.73
CA LEU A 145 -24.33 28.22 -7.68
C LEU A 145 -24.98 26.85 -7.46
N ASP A 146 -25.26 26.16 -8.57
CA ASP A 146 -25.61 24.75 -8.52
C ASP A 146 -24.35 23.91 -8.28
N ALA A 147 -24.31 23.18 -7.16
CA ALA A 147 -23.21 22.30 -6.79
C ALA A 147 -23.10 21.05 -7.69
N ALA A 148 -24.16 20.68 -8.40
CA ALA A 148 -24.15 19.57 -9.35
C ALA A 148 -23.50 19.94 -10.69
N ALA A 149 -23.30 21.23 -10.98
CA ALA A 149 -22.63 21.66 -12.20
C ALA A 149 -21.10 21.51 -12.07
N ASP A 150 -20.48 20.77 -12.99
CA ASP A 150 -19.04 20.46 -12.98
C ASP A 150 -18.12 21.70 -12.81
N ASN A 151 -18.49 22.82 -13.44
CA ASN A 151 -17.73 24.07 -13.36
C ASN A 151 -17.73 24.69 -11.97
N ASN A 152 -18.74 24.37 -11.15
CA ASN A 152 -18.93 24.89 -9.81
C ASN A 152 -18.44 23.91 -8.73
N ALA A 153 -18.43 22.60 -9.03
CA ALA A 153 -18.05 21.54 -8.09
C ALA A 153 -16.69 21.80 -7.39
N LYS A 154 -15.73 22.41 -8.10
CA LYS A 154 -14.42 22.80 -7.57
C LYS A 154 -14.45 23.79 -6.39
N PHE A 155 -15.53 24.56 -6.23
CA PHE A 155 -15.68 25.52 -5.15
C PHE A 155 -16.18 24.87 -3.84
N PHE A 156 -16.66 23.62 -3.92
CA PHE A 156 -17.07 22.83 -2.75
C PHE A 156 -15.97 21.84 -2.41
N CYS A 157 -15.70 21.64 -1.12
CA CYS A 157 -14.49 20.95 -0.70
C CYS A 157 -14.47 19.45 -1.04
N VAL A 158 -15.62 18.84 -1.34
CA VAL A 158 -15.69 17.43 -1.76
C VAL A 158 -14.82 17.14 -2.98
N THR A 159 -14.82 17.98 -4.02
CA THR A 159 -14.09 17.74 -5.26
C THR A 159 -12.57 17.80 -5.09
N PRO A 160 -11.96 18.88 -4.57
CA PRO A 160 -10.51 18.94 -4.37
C PRO A 160 -9.99 17.97 -3.31
N ILE A 161 -10.77 17.69 -2.25
CA ILE A 161 -10.42 16.66 -1.25
C ILE A 161 -10.43 15.27 -1.89
N THR A 162 -11.48 14.94 -2.64
CA THR A 162 -11.57 13.64 -3.34
C THR A 162 -10.46 13.52 -4.38
N ALA A 163 -10.14 14.56 -5.14
CA ALA A 163 -9.03 14.55 -6.09
C ALA A 163 -7.68 14.29 -5.41
N PHE A 164 -7.43 14.90 -4.24
CA PHE A 164 -6.23 14.63 -3.45
C PHE A 164 -6.20 13.20 -2.90
N ALA A 165 -7.30 12.73 -2.35
CA ALA A 165 -7.44 11.36 -1.85
C ALA A 165 -7.21 10.34 -2.96
N ASP A 166 -7.82 10.56 -4.13
CA ASP A 166 -7.71 9.70 -5.30
C ASP A 166 -6.28 9.60 -5.80
N MET A 167 -5.60 10.74 -5.96
CA MET A 167 -4.19 10.76 -6.36
C MET A 167 -3.30 10.03 -5.36
N THR A 168 -3.52 10.27 -4.07
CA THR A 168 -2.72 9.67 -2.99
C THR A 168 -2.93 8.16 -2.92
N LEU A 169 -4.19 7.71 -2.86
CA LEU A 169 -4.55 6.30 -2.79
C LEU A 169 -4.15 5.54 -4.04
N ASN A 170 -4.34 6.11 -5.24
CA ASN A 170 -3.93 5.45 -6.48
C ASN A 170 -2.41 5.19 -6.50
N ASN A 171 -1.61 6.20 -6.13
CA ASN A 171 -0.17 6.03 -6.05
C ASN A 171 0.22 4.95 -5.02
N ILE A 172 -0.36 4.99 -3.82
CA ILE A 172 -0.11 3.99 -2.77
C ILE A 172 -0.45 2.58 -3.28
N PHE A 173 -1.63 2.40 -3.86
CA PHE A 173 -2.06 1.10 -4.38
C PHE A 173 -1.18 0.61 -5.51
N THR A 174 -0.76 1.47 -6.45
CA THR A 174 0.18 1.09 -7.50
C THR A 174 1.49 0.55 -6.93
N TYR A 175 2.07 1.18 -5.90
CA TYR A 175 3.29 0.67 -5.26
C TYR A 175 3.04 -0.66 -4.54
N VAL A 176 1.95 -0.79 -3.78
CA VAL A 176 1.60 -2.02 -3.07
C VAL A 176 1.37 -3.19 -4.05
N TYR A 177 0.70 -2.96 -5.18
CA TYR A 177 0.58 -3.97 -6.24
C TYR A 177 1.94 -4.35 -6.84
N GLY A 178 2.84 -3.38 -7.01
CA GLY A 178 4.22 -3.65 -7.41
C GLY A 178 4.96 -4.56 -6.43
N PHE A 179 4.76 -4.40 -5.13
CA PHE A 179 5.34 -5.28 -4.10
C PHE A 179 4.79 -6.71 -4.21
N MET A 180 3.50 -6.87 -4.50
CA MET A 180 2.92 -8.20 -4.72
C MET A 180 3.53 -8.92 -5.93
N ALA A 181 3.84 -8.20 -7.01
CA ALA A 181 4.53 -8.77 -8.15
C ALA A 181 5.92 -9.31 -7.76
N ILE A 182 6.69 -8.59 -6.93
CA ILE A 182 7.98 -9.04 -6.41
C ILE A 182 7.82 -10.33 -5.59
N VAL A 183 6.83 -10.40 -4.70
CA VAL A 183 6.54 -11.59 -3.88
C VAL A 183 6.23 -12.81 -4.77
N LEU A 184 5.40 -12.64 -5.80
CA LEU A 184 5.07 -13.73 -6.73
C LEU A 184 6.29 -14.18 -7.53
N CYS A 185 7.11 -13.25 -8.02
CA CYS A 185 8.36 -13.58 -8.70
C CYS A 185 9.34 -14.32 -7.78
N LEU A 186 9.48 -13.89 -6.53
CA LEU A 186 10.34 -14.53 -5.54
C LEU A 186 9.83 -15.94 -5.21
N LEU A 187 8.52 -16.13 -5.09
CA LEU A 187 7.90 -17.44 -4.89
C LEU A 187 8.24 -18.38 -6.05
N LEU A 188 8.04 -17.96 -7.30
CA LEU A 188 8.36 -18.76 -8.48
C LEU A 188 9.86 -19.07 -8.56
N ALA A 189 10.72 -18.08 -8.32
CA ALA A 189 12.17 -18.27 -8.29
C ALA A 189 12.58 -19.29 -7.21
N SER A 190 11.96 -19.20 -6.02
CA SER A 190 12.19 -20.13 -4.90
C SER A 190 11.76 -21.55 -5.26
N LEU A 191 10.60 -21.72 -5.89
CA LEU A 191 10.14 -23.03 -6.39
C LEU A 191 11.10 -23.62 -7.42
N CYS A 192 11.61 -22.81 -8.37
CA CYS A 192 12.60 -23.23 -9.35
C CYS A 192 13.90 -23.70 -8.68
N VAL A 193 14.40 -22.96 -7.67
CA VAL A 193 15.59 -23.34 -6.90
C VAL A 193 15.36 -24.64 -6.14
N ILE A 194 14.23 -24.79 -5.46
CA ILE A 194 13.87 -26.00 -4.72
C ILE A 194 13.77 -27.20 -5.66
N ASN A 195 13.09 -27.05 -6.80
CA ASN A 195 12.93 -28.13 -7.77
C ASN A 195 14.30 -28.59 -8.33
N LYS A 196 15.19 -27.66 -8.67
CA LYS A 196 16.55 -27.99 -9.11
C LYS A 196 17.38 -28.72 -8.04
N ARG A 197 17.25 -28.32 -6.78
CA ARG A 197 17.90 -29.03 -5.65
C ARG A 197 17.35 -30.45 -5.49
N LYS A 198 16.03 -30.63 -5.60
CA LYS A 198 15.39 -31.95 -5.55
C LYS A 198 15.83 -32.86 -6.70
N GLU A 199 15.95 -32.33 -7.91
CA GLU A 199 16.50 -33.06 -9.07
C GLU A 199 17.93 -33.53 -8.79
N GLU A 200 18.80 -32.66 -8.28
CA GLU A 200 20.18 -33.01 -7.94
C GLU A 200 20.28 -34.08 -6.85
N GLU A 201 19.48 -33.97 -5.80
CA GLU A 201 19.44 -35.00 -4.75
C GLU A 201 18.92 -36.33 -5.29
N ARG A 202 17.95 -36.31 -6.21
CA ARG A 202 17.47 -37.51 -6.89
C ARG A 202 18.59 -38.15 -7.72
N PHE A 203 19.35 -37.36 -8.49
CA PHE A 203 20.48 -37.88 -9.26
C PHE A 203 21.60 -38.43 -8.36
N LYS A 204 21.93 -37.76 -7.25
CA LYS A 204 22.88 -38.29 -6.25
C LYS A 204 22.43 -39.63 -5.69
N LYS A 205 21.15 -39.77 -5.32
CA LYS A 205 20.60 -41.04 -4.83
C LYS A 205 20.66 -42.15 -5.89
N ILE A 206 20.47 -41.84 -7.17
CA ILE A 206 20.58 -42.82 -8.27
C ILE A 206 22.04 -43.22 -8.49
N ASP A 207 22.98 -42.27 -8.44
CA ASP A 207 24.41 -42.54 -8.64
C ASP A 207 24.99 -43.43 -7.53
N VAL A 208 24.60 -43.18 -6.28
CA VAL A 208 24.93 -44.04 -5.13
C VAL A 208 24.43 -45.47 -5.34
N LYS A 209 23.22 -45.65 -5.89
CA LYS A 209 22.67 -46.99 -6.19
C LYS A 209 23.40 -47.71 -7.33
N ARG A 210 24.08 -46.98 -8.22
CA ARG A 210 24.83 -47.54 -9.37
C ARG A 210 26.31 -47.77 -9.08
N GLY A 211 26.73 -47.71 -7.81
CA GLY A 211 28.12 -47.89 -7.43
C GLY A 211 29.03 -46.72 -7.83
N GLY A 212 28.48 -45.50 -7.99
CA GLY A 212 29.25 -44.28 -8.23
C GLY A 212 29.90 -44.18 -9.61
N ARG A 213 29.42 -44.93 -10.61
CA ARG A 213 29.97 -44.91 -11.97
C ARG A 213 29.57 -43.70 -12.81
N GLY A 214 28.72 -42.80 -12.30
CA GLY A 214 28.30 -41.58 -12.99
C GLY A 214 27.42 -41.85 -14.22
N PHE A 215 26.50 -40.93 -14.51
CA PHE A 215 25.99 -40.80 -15.88
C PHE A 215 26.99 -39.88 -16.58
N VAL A 216 27.64 -40.39 -17.63
CA VAL A 216 28.39 -39.58 -18.60
C VAL A 216 27.61 -38.34 -18.99
#